data_AF-A0A953RQG0-F1
#
_entry.id   AF-A0A953RQG0-F1
#
_cell.length_a   1.000
_cell.length_b   1.000
_cell.length_c   1.000
_cell.angle_alpha   90.00
_cell.angle_beta   90.00
_cell.angle_gamma   90.00
#
_symmetry.space_group_name_H-M   'P 1'
#
loop_
_entity.id
_entity.type
_entity.pdbx_description
1 polymer ?
#
loop_
_entity_poly.entity_id
_entity_poly.type
_entity_poly.pdbx_seq_one_letter_code
_entity_poly.pdbx_strand_id
1 'polypeptide(L)'
;MPSARQDLLRLLASKSFRLGQFKLSSGGTSDYYIDCRTTTLAAKGARLTGQVVLDEIRNRGWKAKAVGGLTMGADPIVVAVSMASGDVDGFLVRKAEKQHGTERRIEGFQEKGARVVIVDDVCTTGASTVQAIEAAREFGFQVVGALCLVEREEAGGRPNVEQAAAPAPFVSVFTASEVRQEHLLQNDETSPGVPVAGSGCEICGKPAVVHSPRIRCEAHKN
;
A
#
# COMPACT_ATOMS: atom_id res chain seq x y z
N MET A 1 5.53 23.03 -2.07
CA MET A 1 4.73 22.10 -1.23
C MET A 1 5.18 20.68 -1.54
N PRO A 2 5.19 19.75 -0.56
CA PRO A 2 5.52 18.35 -0.84
C PRO A 2 4.54 17.76 -1.87
N SER A 3 5.03 16.90 -2.76
CA SER A 3 4.17 16.19 -3.72
C SER A 3 3.25 15.19 -2.99
N ALA A 4 2.14 14.79 -3.62
CA ALA A 4 1.26 13.75 -3.07
C ALA A 4 2.04 12.46 -2.74
N ARG A 5 3.03 12.10 -3.58
CA ARG A 5 3.93 10.97 -3.35
C ARG A 5 4.76 11.15 -2.07
N GLN A 6 5.35 12.32 -1.83
CA GLN A 6 6.12 12.57 -0.60
C GLN A 6 5.22 12.55 0.65
N ASP A 7 4.03 13.12 0.54
CA ASP A 7 3.06 13.13 1.63
C ASP A 7 2.55 11.73 1.97
N LEU A 8 2.43 10.85 0.98
CA LEU A 8 2.08 9.44 1.18
C LEU A 8 3.23 8.66 1.85
N LEU A 9 4.48 8.86 1.40
CA LEU A 9 5.66 8.25 2.02
C LEU A 9 5.75 8.59 3.51
N ARG A 10 5.50 9.86 3.86
CA ARG A 10 5.46 10.32 5.26
C ARG A 10 4.40 9.61 6.09
N LEU A 11 3.20 9.39 5.53
CA LEU A 11 2.14 8.66 6.22
C LEU A 11 2.49 7.18 6.38
N LEU A 12 3.05 6.55 5.36
CA LEU A 12 3.51 5.17 5.45
C LEU A 12 4.56 5.00 6.55
N ALA A 13 5.55 5.90 6.60
CA ALA A 13 6.60 5.90 7.62
C ALA A 13 6.05 6.06 9.05
N SER A 14 5.05 6.92 9.25
CA SER A 14 4.48 7.19 10.58
C SER A 14 3.39 6.22 11.03
N LYS A 15 2.64 5.62 10.09
CA LYS A 15 1.46 4.77 10.41
C LYS A 15 1.66 3.30 10.10
N SER A 16 2.42 2.99 9.05
CA SER A 16 2.53 1.64 8.51
C SER A 16 3.83 0.95 8.87
N PHE A 17 4.85 1.67 9.31
CA PHE A 17 6.17 1.13 9.64
C PHE A 17 6.43 1.08 11.15
N ARG A 18 7.04 -0.02 11.63
CA ARG A 18 7.48 -0.19 13.02
C ARG A 18 8.84 -0.88 13.07
N LEU A 19 9.77 -0.35 13.88
CA LEU A 19 11.01 -1.04 14.26
C LEU A 19 10.76 -1.94 15.47
N GLY A 20 11.48 -3.06 15.53
CA GLY A 20 11.38 -4.03 16.62
C GLY A 20 11.61 -5.45 16.13
N GLN A 21 11.58 -6.43 17.02
CA GLN A 21 11.76 -7.83 16.63
C GLN A 21 10.41 -8.49 16.32
N PHE A 22 10.20 -8.91 15.08
CA PHE A 22 8.97 -9.54 14.61
C PHE A 22 9.24 -10.95 14.09
N LYS A 23 8.32 -11.88 14.36
CA LYS A 23 8.37 -13.25 13.82
C LYS A 23 7.73 -13.30 12.44
N LEU A 24 8.46 -13.84 11.46
CA LEU A 24 7.97 -14.04 10.10
C LEU A 24 7.20 -15.36 9.98
N SER A 25 6.29 -15.45 9.01
CA SER A 25 5.56 -16.69 8.68
C SER A 25 6.49 -17.81 8.22
N SER A 26 7.68 -17.48 7.70
CA SER A 26 8.74 -18.42 7.35
C SER A 26 9.47 -19.03 8.56
N GLY A 27 9.16 -18.58 9.78
CA GLY A 27 9.84 -19.00 11.01
C GLY A 27 11.06 -18.16 11.38
N GLY A 28 11.52 -17.26 10.50
CA GLY A 28 12.60 -16.31 10.77
C GLY A 28 12.17 -15.10 11.61
N THR A 29 13.07 -14.13 11.78
CA THR A 29 12.78 -12.84 12.42
C THR A 29 13.10 -11.67 11.49
N SER A 30 12.44 -10.54 11.71
CA SER A 30 12.65 -9.27 11.02
C SER A 30 12.78 -8.16 12.06
N ASP A 31 13.66 -7.19 11.82
CA ASP A 31 13.85 -6.00 12.67
C ASP A 31 12.80 -4.90 12.43
N TYR A 32 11.84 -5.17 11.54
CA TYR A 32 10.75 -4.26 11.26
C TYR A 32 9.47 -4.98 10.83
N TYR A 33 8.37 -4.25 10.85
CA TYR A 33 7.06 -4.68 10.36
C TYR A 33 6.40 -3.57 9.54
N ILE A 34 5.77 -3.94 8.43
CA ILE A 34 5.00 -3.04 7.57
C ILE A 34 3.58 -3.55 7.38
N ASP A 35 2.59 -2.72 7.72
CA ASP A 35 1.17 -2.92 7.40
C ASP A 35 0.63 -1.66 6.71
N CYS A 36 0.53 -1.70 5.38
CA CYS A 36 0.09 -0.55 4.60
C CYS A 36 -1.40 -0.23 4.79
N ARG A 37 -2.20 -1.20 5.28
CA ARG A 37 -3.64 -0.99 5.50
C ARG A 37 -3.92 0.10 6.52
N THR A 38 -3.03 0.31 7.50
CA THR A 38 -3.16 1.42 8.46
C THR A 38 -3.10 2.79 7.80
N THR A 39 -2.42 2.90 6.66
CA THR A 39 -2.38 4.11 5.83
C THR A 39 -3.51 4.11 4.81
N THR A 40 -3.70 3.02 4.06
CA THR A 40 -4.68 2.98 2.96
C THR A 40 -6.14 3.03 3.44
N LEU A 41 -6.41 2.69 4.71
CA LEU A 41 -7.73 2.88 5.36
C LEU A 41 -7.86 4.22 6.11
N ALA A 42 -6.79 5.00 6.26
CA ALA A 42 -6.87 6.32 6.88
C ALA A 42 -7.35 7.35 5.84
N ALA A 43 -8.26 8.26 6.20
CA ALA A 43 -8.88 9.19 5.23
C ALA A 43 -7.89 9.98 4.35
N LYS A 44 -6.82 10.55 4.95
CA LYS A 44 -5.76 11.24 4.18
C LYS A 44 -4.94 10.24 3.35
N GLY A 45 -4.63 9.08 3.92
CA GLY A 45 -3.84 8.04 3.26
C GLY A 45 -4.56 7.44 2.05
N ALA A 46 -5.82 7.03 2.20
CA ALA A 46 -6.67 6.55 1.11
C ALA A 46 -6.68 7.51 -0.08
N ARG A 47 -6.96 8.80 0.16
CA ARG A 47 -6.96 9.82 -0.90
C ARG A 47 -5.61 9.92 -1.62
N LEU A 48 -4.51 9.93 -0.87
CA LEU A 48 -3.17 10.03 -1.44
C LEU A 48 -2.77 8.74 -2.19
N THR A 49 -3.11 7.57 -1.67
CA THR A 49 -2.90 6.28 -2.33
C THR A 49 -3.62 6.24 -3.67
N GLY A 50 -4.91 6.62 -3.70
CA GLY A 50 -5.69 6.67 -4.93
C GLY A 50 -5.05 7.58 -5.98
N GLN A 51 -4.66 8.80 -5.58
CA GLN A 51 -3.99 9.76 -6.47
C GLN A 51 -2.66 9.21 -7.00
N VAL A 52 -1.77 8.74 -6.12
CA VAL A 52 -0.41 8.31 -6.50
C VAL A 52 -0.45 7.08 -7.39
N VAL A 53 -1.29 6.09 -7.09
CA VAL A 53 -1.42 4.87 -7.91
C VAL A 53 -2.05 5.20 -9.26
N LEU A 54 -3.05 6.09 -9.31
CA LEU A 54 -3.64 6.55 -10.57
C LEU A 54 -2.63 7.30 -11.44
N ASP A 55 -1.80 8.15 -10.84
CA ASP A 55 -0.74 8.87 -11.55
C ASP A 55 0.29 7.89 -12.14
N GLU A 56 0.68 6.83 -11.41
CA GLU A 56 1.53 5.76 -11.96
C GLU A 56 0.90 5.07 -13.17
N ILE A 57 -0.39 4.72 -13.08
CA ILE A 57 -1.13 4.07 -14.19
C ILE A 57 -1.15 4.99 -15.44
N ARG A 58 -1.39 6.29 -15.24
CA ARG A 58 -1.47 7.29 -16.32
C ARG A 58 -0.11 7.58 -16.93
N ASN A 59 0.92 7.82 -16.11
CA ASN A 59 2.28 8.12 -16.57
C ASN A 59 2.88 7.00 -17.41
N ARG A 60 2.49 5.75 -17.15
CA ARG A 60 2.93 4.57 -17.90
C ARG A 60 2.10 4.29 -19.15
N GLY A 61 1.04 5.06 -19.39
CA GLY A 61 0.18 4.89 -20.56
C GLY A 61 -0.57 3.56 -20.59
N TRP A 62 -0.81 2.93 -19.43
CA TRP A 62 -1.38 1.58 -19.37
C TRP A 62 -2.83 1.52 -19.88
N LYS A 63 -3.58 2.62 -19.82
CA LYS A 63 -4.99 2.73 -20.29
C LYS A 63 -5.86 1.61 -19.71
N ALA A 64 -5.78 1.42 -18.40
CA ALA A 64 -6.54 0.40 -17.69
C ALA A 64 -8.04 0.76 -17.67
N LYS A 65 -8.91 -0.24 -17.82
CA LYS A 65 -10.35 -0.14 -17.59
C LYS A 65 -10.72 -0.43 -16.15
N ALA A 66 -9.95 -1.30 -15.49
CA ALA A 66 -10.13 -1.58 -14.08
C ALA A 66 -8.82 -1.84 -13.35
N VAL A 67 -8.86 -1.67 -12.03
CA VAL A 67 -7.79 -2.00 -11.10
C VAL A 67 -8.29 -3.03 -10.09
N GLY A 68 -7.45 -3.99 -9.71
CA GLY A 68 -7.86 -5.05 -8.80
C GLY A 68 -6.71 -5.82 -8.21
N GLY A 69 -6.98 -6.63 -7.19
CA GLY A 69 -5.95 -7.40 -6.50
C GLY A 69 -6.52 -8.40 -5.52
N LEU A 70 -5.64 -9.18 -4.88
CA LEU A 70 -6.06 -10.18 -3.91
C LEU A 70 -6.52 -9.51 -2.61
N THR A 71 -7.68 -9.94 -2.12
CA THR A 71 -8.20 -9.47 -0.85
C THR A 71 -7.34 -9.92 0.35
N MET A 72 -7.17 -9.15 1.42
CA MET A 72 -7.78 -7.83 1.72
C MET A 72 -6.82 -6.65 1.53
N GLY A 73 -5.55 -6.89 1.20
CA GLY A 73 -4.53 -5.81 1.10
C GLY A 73 -4.83 -4.84 -0.05
N ALA A 74 -5.29 -5.38 -1.19
CA ALA A 74 -5.63 -4.59 -2.37
C ALA A 74 -6.91 -3.75 -2.21
N ASP A 75 -7.88 -4.21 -1.42
CA ASP A 75 -9.24 -3.66 -1.40
C ASP A 75 -9.29 -2.13 -1.17
N PRO A 76 -8.56 -1.56 -0.19
CA PRO A 76 -8.57 -0.11 0.01
C PRO A 76 -7.92 0.66 -1.14
N ILE A 77 -6.91 0.08 -1.79
CA ILE A 77 -6.22 0.68 -2.94
C ILE A 77 -7.17 0.73 -4.14
N VAL A 78 -7.88 -0.37 -4.40
CA VAL A 78 -8.85 -0.49 -5.50
C VAL A 78 -9.92 0.60 -5.37
N VAL A 79 -10.55 0.70 -4.20
CA VAL A 79 -11.60 1.70 -3.95
C VAL A 79 -11.04 3.12 -4.08
N ALA A 80 -9.85 3.38 -3.52
CA ALA A 80 -9.23 4.70 -3.58
C ALA A 80 -8.90 5.14 -5.00
N VAL A 81 -8.38 4.23 -5.84
CA VAL A 81 -8.08 4.52 -7.24
C VAL A 81 -9.35 4.77 -8.03
N SER A 82 -10.38 3.93 -7.89
CA SER A 82 -11.66 4.13 -8.58
C SER A 82 -12.31 5.47 -8.24
N MET A 83 -12.30 5.84 -6.96
CA MET A 83 -12.80 7.15 -6.50
C MET A 83 -11.98 8.33 -7.04
N ALA A 84 -10.65 8.20 -7.09
CA ALA A 84 -9.78 9.26 -7.63
C ALA A 84 -9.89 9.40 -9.14
N SER A 85 -10.17 8.30 -9.84
CA SER A 85 -10.22 8.25 -11.30
C SER A 85 -11.56 8.75 -11.85
N GLY A 86 -12.68 8.26 -11.30
CA GLY A 86 -14.01 8.46 -11.85
C GLY A 86 -14.30 7.69 -13.14
N ASP A 87 -13.30 7.02 -13.72
CA ASP A 87 -13.37 6.30 -15.00
C ASP A 87 -12.64 4.93 -15.00
N VAL A 88 -11.91 4.58 -13.93
CA VAL A 88 -11.27 3.26 -13.76
C VAL A 88 -12.05 2.47 -12.71
N ASP A 89 -12.69 1.39 -13.14
CA ASP A 89 -13.49 0.54 -12.26
C ASP A 89 -12.64 -0.32 -11.32
N GLY A 90 -13.27 -0.89 -10.31
CA GLY A 90 -12.64 -1.80 -9.35
C GLY A 90 -13.06 -3.25 -9.55
N PHE A 91 -12.13 -4.18 -9.36
CA PHE A 91 -12.44 -5.59 -9.13
C PHE A 91 -11.62 -6.15 -7.98
N LEU A 92 -12.14 -7.19 -7.32
CA LEU A 92 -11.45 -7.88 -6.23
C LEU A 92 -11.25 -9.35 -6.58
N VAL A 93 -10.10 -9.89 -6.19
CA VAL A 93 -9.82 -11.32 -6.29
C VAL A 93 -10.02 -11.97 -4.92
N ARG A 94 -10.95 -12.91 -4.85
CA ARG A 94 -11.16 -13.75 -3.65
C ARG A 94 -10.01 -14.74 -3.49
N LYS A 95 -9.69 -15.08 -2.24
CA LYS A 95 -8.79 -16.21 -1.96
C LYS A 95 -9.41 -17.50 -2.50
N ALA A 96 -8.61 -18.37 -3.11
CA ALA A 96 -9.11 -19.64 -3.58
C ALA A 96 -9.57 -20.50 -2.40
N GLU A 97 -10.84 -20.93 -2.40
CA GLU A 97 -11.31 -21.96 -1.48
C GLU A 97 -10.99 -23.35 -2.07
N LYS A 98 -10.64 -24.30 -1.19
CA LYS A 98 -10.55 -25.71 -1.57
C LYS A 98 -11.95 -26.32 -1.49
N GLN A 99 -12.78 -26.23 -2.54
CA GLN A 99 -13.73 -27.28 -3.02
C GLN A 99 -14.87 -26.76 -3.93
N HIS A 100 -15.17 -27.59 -4.94
CA HIS A 100 -16.41 -27.78 -5.73
C HIS A 100 -17.30 -26.58 -6.12
N GLY A 101 -17.02 -26.03 -7.32
CA GLY A 101 -17.97 -25.25 -8.11
C GLY A 101 -17.27 -24.56 -9.28
N THR A 102 -18.02 -24.02 -10.25
CA THR A 102 -17.54 -23.09 -11.28
C THR A 102 -17.24 -21.71 -10.70
N GLU A 103 -16.57 -21.66 -9.54
CA GLU A 103 -16.46 -20.47 -8.70
C GLU A 103 -15.55 -19.42 -9.34
N ARG A 104 -16.18 -18.35 -9.82
CA ARG A 104 -15.47 -17.16 -10.26
C ARG A 104 -14.81 -16.51 -9.04
N ARG A 105 -13.49 -16.32 -9.12
CA ARG A 105 -12.69 -15.62 -8.09
C ARG A 105 -12.75 -14.09 -8.21
N ILE A 106 -13.33 -13.56 -9.28
CA ILE A 106 -13.42 -12.13 -9.58
C ILE A 106 -14.77 -11.56 -9.12
N GLU A 107 -14.73 -10.52 -8.30
CA GLU A 107 -15.88 -9.71 -7.90
C GLU A 107 -15.77 -8.29 -8.49
N GLY A 108 -16.90 -7.63 -8.74
CA GLY A 108 -16.92 -6.27 -9.30
C GLY A 108 -16.87 -6.23 -10.83
N PHE A 109 -15.97 -5.43 -11.41
CA PHE A 109 -15.81 -5.31 -12.86
C PHE A 109 -15.52 -6.67 -13.54
N GLN A 110 -16.20 -6.98 -14.64
CA GLN A 110 -16.23 -8.31 -15.27
C GLN A 110 -16.29 -8.29 -16.82
N GLU A 111 -15.55 -7.40 -17.48
CA GLU A 111 -15.47 -7.35 -18.95
C GLU A 111 -14.26 -8.15 -19.47
N LYS A 112 -14.51 -9.26 -20.18
CA LYS A 112 -13.44 -10.07 -20.79
C LYS A 112 -12.65 -9.27 -21.83
N GLY A 113 -11.34 -9.49 -21.90
CA GLY A 113 -10.43 -8.78 -22.79
C GLY A 113 -10.06 -7.37 -22.33
N ALA A 114 -10.69 -6.86 -21.27
CA ALA A 114 -10.37 -5.55 -20.72
C ALA A 114 -8.94 -5.48 -20.18
N ARG A 115 -8.32 -4.32 -20.36
CA ARG A 115 -6.99 -4.01 -19.83
C ARG A 115 -7.10 -3.72 -18.34
N VAL A 116 -6.38 -4.45 -17.50
CA VAL A 116 -6.44 -4.30 -16.05
C VAL A 116 -5.06 -4.15 -15.42
N VAL A 117 -5.02 -3.45 -14.28
CA VAL A 117 -3.83 -3.31 -13.45
C VAL A 117 -4.02 -4.10 -12.16
N ILE A 118 -3.03 -4.92 -11.82
CA ILE A 118 -3.01 -5.64 -10.55
C ILE A 118 -2.37 -4.77 -9.48
N VAL A 119 -2.99 -4.65 -8.31
CA VAL A 119 -2.44 -3.91 -7.16
C VAL A 119 -2.29 -4.79 -5.93
N ASP A 120 -1.28 -4.47 -5.12
CA ASP A 120 -1.05 -5.06 -3.80
C ASP A 120 -0.55 -3.99 -2.82
N ASP A 121 -0.77 -4.17 -1.52
CA ASP A 121 -0.32 -3.19 -0.53
C ASP A 121 1.16 -3.41 -0.16
N VAL A 122 1.55 -4.64 0.16
CA VAL A 122 2.93 -5.00 0.47
C VAL A 122 3.37 -6.23 -0.33
N CYS A 123 4.34 -6.06 -1.23
CA CYS A 123 4.98 -7.20 -1.89
C CYS A 123 6.07 -7.79 -0.99
N THR A 124 5.85 -9.01 -0.50
CA THR A 124 6.85 -9.81 0.22
C THR A 124 7.43 -10.89 -0.67
N THR A 125 6.89 -12.11 -0.63
CA THR A 125 7.24 -13.21 -1.55
C THR A 125 6.57 -13.08 -2.92
N GLY A 126 5.65 -12.13 -3.08
CA GLY A 126 4.85 -11.92 -4.30
C GLY A 126 3.66 -12.86 -4.46
N ALA A 127 3.48 -13.85 -3.57
CA ALA A 127 2.49 -14.91 -3.75
C ALA A 127 1.04 -14.40 -3.89
N SER A 128 0.67 -13.35 -3.15
CA SER A 128 -0.65 -12.71 -3.25
C SER A 128 -0.86 -12.06 -4.62
N THR A 129 0.11 -11.28 -5.07
CA THR A 129 0.08 -10.61 -6.37
C THR A 129 0.05 -11.63 -7.52
N VAL A 130 0.84 -12.70 -7.43
CA VAL A 130 0.84 -13.80 -8.41
C VAL A 130 -0.55 -14.45 -8.51
N GLN A 131 -1.17 -14.80 -7.38
CA GLN A 131 -2.53 -15.36 -7.37
C GLN A 131 -3.56 -14.42 -8.02
N ALA A 132 -3.45 -13.10 -7.80
CA ALA A 132 -4.33 -12.12 -8.42
C ALA A 132 -4.12 -12.03 -9.94
N ILE A 133 -2.86 -12.04 -10.40
CA ILE A 133 -2.52 -12.06 -11.83
C ILE A 133 -3.11 -13.31 -12.50
N GLU A 134 -2.93 -14.48 -11.90
CA GLU A 134 -3.45 -15.74 -12.42
C GLU A 134 -4.97 -15.73 -12.49
N ALA A 135 -5.66 -15.27 -11.43
CA ALA A 135 -7.12 -15.16 -11.43
C ALA A 135 -7.64 -14.21 -12.51
N ALA A 136 -6.99 -13.05 -12.67
CA ALA A 136 -7.36 -12.07 -13.69
C ALA A 136 -7.21 -12.65 -15.10
N ARG A 137 -6.12 -13.37 -15.36
CA ARG A 137 -5.87 -14.04 -16.66
C ARG A 137 -6.84 -15.18 -16.93
N GLU A 138 -7.11 -16.01 -15.92
CA GLU A 138 -8.08 -17.11 -16.02
C GLU A 138 -9.49 -16.58 -16.34
N PHE A 139 -9.88 -15.45 -15.75
CA PHE A 139 -11.14 -14.79 -16.08
C PHE A 139 -11.19 -14.25 -17.53
N GLY A 140 -10.02 -13.91 -18.08
CA GLY A 140 -9.86 -13.40 -19.44
C GLY A 140 -9.48 -11.92 -19.52
N PHE A 141 -8.99 -11.30 -18.45
CA PHE A 141 -8.45 -9.95 -18.50
C PHE A 141 -7.08 -9.87 -19.16
N GLN A 142 -6.77 -8.73 -19.77
CA GLN A 142 -5.44 -8.37 -20.23
C GLN A 142 -4.70 -7.63 -19.12
N VAL A 143 -3.84 -8.32 -18.37
CA VAL A 143 -3.00 -7.67 -17.35
C VAL A 143 -1.94 -6.79 -18.05
N VAL A 144 -2.00 -5.48 -17.84
CA VAL A 144 -1.10 -4.49 -18.49
C VAL A 144 -0.06 -3.91 -17.56
N GLY A 145 -0.17 -4.18 -16.26
CA GLY A 145 0.79 -3.83 -15.24
C GLY A 145 0.43 -4.47 -13.91
N ALA A 146 1.44 -4.69 -13.07
CA ALA A 146 1.27 -5.01 -11.66
C ALA A 146 1.99 -3.95 -10.83
N LEU A 147 1.41 -3.56 -9.69
CA LEU A 147 1.94 -2.52 -8.83
C LEU A 147 1.78 -2.91 -7.36
N CYS A 148 2.79 -2.70 -6.54
CA CYS A 148 2.64 -2.73 -5.09
C CYS A 148 2.91 -1.36 -4.47
N LEU A 149 2.23 -1.05 -3.37
CA LEU A 149 2.47 0.22 -2.67
C LEU A 149 3.84 0.22 -1.99
N VAL A 150 4.20 -0.86 -1.28
CA VAL A 150 5.53 -1.03 -0.68
C VAL A 150 6.11 -2.40 -1.01
N GLU A 151 7.34 -2.42 -1.53
CA GLU A 151 8.10 -3.65 -1.74
C GLU A 151 9.05 -3.92 -0.57
N ARG A 152 8.98 -5.13 0.01
CA ARG A 152 9.99 -5.65 0.93
C ARG A 152 11.07 -6.37 0.15
N GLU A 153 12.07 -5.61 -0.30
CA GLU A 153 13.11 -6.05 -1.22
C GLU A 153 13.83 -7.34 -0.75
N GLU A 154 14.08 -7.46 0.56
CA GLU A 154 14.78 -8.62 1.14
C GLU A 154 13.94 -9.91 1.14
N ALA A 155 12.63 -9.82 0.90
CA ALA A 155 11.75 -10.97 0.78
C ALA A 155 11.78 -11.61 -0.62
N GLY A 156 12.43 -10.97 -1.60
CA GLY A 156 12.73 -11.57 -2.91
C GLY A 156 11.52 -11.89 -3.79
N GLY A 157 10.38 -11.22 -3.60
CA GLY A 157 9.15 -11.53 -4.34
C GLY A 157 9.09 -11.03 -5.78
N ARG A 158 9.85 -9.98 -6.13
CA ARG A 158 9.81 -9.33 -7.45
C ARG A 158 9.98 -10.30 -8.63
N PRO A 159 10.98 -11.20 -8.65
CA PRO A 159 11.12 -12.16 -9.76
C PRO A 159 9.87 -13.01 -10.00
N ASN A 160 9.19 -13.45 -8.92
CA ASN A 160 7.97 -14.24 -9.03
C ASN A 160 6.83 -13.44 -9.66
N VAL A 161 6.68 -12.17 -9.24
CA VAL A 161 5.62 -11.29 -9.76
C VAL A 161 5.91 -10.90 -11.21
N GLU A 162 7.16 -10.58 -11.56
CA GLU A 162 7.56 -10.24 -12.93
C GLU A 162 7.37 -11.42 -13.88
N GLN A 163 7.74 -12.63 -13.45
CA GLN A 163 7.49 -13.86 -14.22
C GLN A 163 6.00 -14.08 -14.44
N ALA A 164 5.17 -13.93 -13.41
CA ALA A 164 3.72 -14.10 -13.52
C ALA A 164 3.09 -12.99 -14.38
N ALA A 165 3.55 -11.74 -14.28
CA ALA A 165 2.98 -10.59 -14.98
C ALA A 165 3.41 -10.50 -16.46
N ALA A 166 4.52 -11.13 -16.85
CA ALA A 166 5.11 -11.01 -18.18
C ALA A 166 4.07 -11.17 -19.33
N PRO A 167 4.08 -10.27 -20.34
CA PRO A 167 5.07 -9.22 -20.59
C PRO A 167 4.81 -7.90 -19.84
N ALA A 168 3.78 -7.84 -18.98
CA ALA A 168 3.48 -6.63 -18.23
C ALA A 168 4.55 -6.36 -17.16
N PRO A 169 4.92 -5.09 -16.93
CA PRO A 169 5.90 -4.73 -15.91
C PRO A 169 5.32 -4.83 -14.48
N PHE A 170 6.21 -5.07 -13.51
CA PHE A 170 5.91 -4.94 -12.08
C PHE A 170 6.60 -3.71 -11.48
N VAL A 171 5.85 -2.91 -10.74
CA VAL A 171 6.27 -1.61 -10.20
C VAL A 171 6.07 -1.58 -8.69
N SER A 172 7.03 -1.05 -7.95
CA SER A 172 6.83 -0.66 -6.56
C SER A 172 6.71 0.85 -6.48
N VAL A 173 5.69 1.35 -5.78
CA VAL A 173 5.56 2.80 -5.56
C VAL A 173 6.64 3.25 -4.60
N PHE A 174 6.89 2.47 -3.54
CA PHE A 174 7.99 2.66 -2.59
C PHE A 174 8.67 1.34 -2.27
N THR A 175 9.90 1.41 -1.78
CA THR A 175 10.56 0.28 -1.11
C THR A 175 10.46 0.40 0.41
N ALA A 176 10.57 -0.74 1.10
CA ALA A 176 10.65 -0.77 2.56
C ALA A 176 11.86 0.04 3.07
N SER A 177 12.95 0.09 2.29
CA SER A 177 14.12 0.91 2.56
C SER A 177 13.80 2.42 2.55
N GLU A 178 13.05 2.90 1.55
CA GLU A 178 12.59 4.29 1.50
C GLU A 178 11.68 4.63 2.70
N VAL A 179 10.74 3.75 3.03
CA VAL A 179 9.82 3.95 4.17
C VAL A 179 10.59 3.95 5.50
N ARG A 180 11.59 3.07 5.66
CA ARG A 180 12.46 3.01 6.84
C ARG A 180 13.29 4.28 6.98
N GLN A 181 13.87 4.79 5.89
CA GLN A 181 14.64 6.03 5.90
C GLN A 181 13.77 7.21 6.32
N GLU A 182 12.59 7.36 5.74
CA GLU A 182 11.64 8.40 6.13
C GLU A 182 11.21 8.26 7.60
N HIS A 183 11.00 7.03 8.09
CA HIS A 183 10.68 6.78 9.49
C HIS A 183 11.81 7.25 10.42
N LEU A 184 13.07 6.95 10.09
CA LEU A 184 14.22 7.40 10.88
C LEU A 184 14.34 8.92 10.87
N LEU A 185 14.14 9.58 9.73
CA LEU A 185 14.16 11.06 9.64
C LEU A 185 13.07 11.71 10.50
N GLN A 186 11.89 11.11 10.58
CA GLN A 186 10.81 11.63 11.43
C GLN A 186 11.06 11.47 12.92
N ASN A 187 11.97 10.58 13.31
CA ASN A 187 12.30 10.26 14.71
C ASN A 187 13.75 10.63 15.07
N ASP A 188 14.46 11.34 14.18
CA ASP A 188 15.79 11.87 14.46
C ASP A 188 15.67 13.13 15.32
N GLU A 189 16.09 13.03 16.57
CA GLU A 189 16.07 14.14 17.55
C GLU A 189 17.01 15.30 17.16
N THR A 190 17.92 15.11 16.20
CA THR A 190 18.87 16.12 15.75
C THR A 190 18.46 16.88 14.49
N SER A 191 17.40 16.45 13.80
CA SER A 191 16.86 17.13 12.64
C SER A 191 16.02 18.35 13.06
N PRO A 192 16.15 19.53 12.41
CA PRO A 192 15.33 20.70 12.72
C PRO A 192 13.86 20.34 12.48
N GLY A 193 13.13 20.11 13.58
CA GLY A 193 11.78 19.57 13.54
C GLY A 193 10.90 20.34 12.56
N VAL A 194 10.40 19.64 11.54
CA VAL A 194 9.27 20.15 10.77
C VAL A 194 8.12 20.28 11.76
N PRO A 195 7.55 21.48 12.01
CA PRO A 195 6.47 21.62 12.96
C PRO A 195 5.30 20.77 12.47
N VAL A 196 5.00 19.68 13.18
CA VAL A 196 3.73 18.99 13.00
C VAL A 196 2.68 19.92 13.63
N ALA A 197 2.07 20.75 12.80
CA ALA A 197 1.05 21.69 13.23
C ALA A 197 -0.11 20.92 13.90
N GLY A 198 -0.33 21.19 15.19
CA GLY A 198 -1.64 21.03 15.81
C GLY A 198 -1.88 19.83 16.73
N SER A 199 -0.87 19.20 17.33
CA SER A 199 -1.14 18.27 18.43
C SER A 199 -1.29 19.05 19.75
N GLY A 200 -2.53 19.40 20.08
CA GLY A 200 -2.89 19.84 21.43
C GLY A 200 -2.84 18.65 22.39
N CYS A 201 -2.47 18.89 23.65
CA CYS A 201 -2.48 17.91 24.72
C CYS A 201 -3.83 17.18 24.75
N GLU A 202 -3.81 15.86 24.71
CA GLU A 202 -5.01 15.02 24.74
C GLU A 202 -5.87 15.19 26.01
N ILE A 203 -5.34 15.82 27.07
CA ILE A 203 -6.08 16.10 28.32
C ILE A 203 -6.70 17.49 28.33
N CYS A 204 -6.02 18.50 27.80
CA CYS A 204 -6.42 19.90 28.00
C CYS A 204 -6.32 20.81 26.77
N GLY A 205 -5.92 20.28 25.61
CA GLY A 205 -5.83 21.02 24.35
C GLY A 205 -4.70 22.06 24.25
N LYS A 206 -3.96 22.32 25.33
CA LYS A 206 -2.76 23.20 25.33
C LYS A 206 -1.67 22.63 24.41
N PRO A 207 -0.76 23.44 23.85
CA PRO A 207 0.33 22.96 23.01
C PRO A 207 1.07 21.78 23.67
N ALA A 208 1.18 20.66 22.95
CA ALA A 208 1.90 19.50 23.45
C ALA A 208 3.41 19.77 23.50
N VAL A 209 4.07 19.16 24.47
CA VAL A 209 5.54 19.16 24.53
C VAL A 209 6.02 18.25 23.42
N VAL A 210 6.85 18.81 22.54
CA VAL A 210 7.62 18.04 21.57
C VAL A 210 8.48 17.08 22.41
N HIS A 211 8.52 15.78 22.10
CA HIS A 211 9.30 14.74 22.83
C HIS A 211 8.63 13.98 23.99
N SER A 212 7.29 14.01 24.15
CA SER A 212 6.59 13.09 25.08
C SER A 212 6.03 11.86 24.36
N PRO A 213 6.16 10.62 24.91
CA PRO A 213 5.63 9.39 24.31
C PRO A 213 4.09 9.36 24.17
N ARG A 214 3.39 10.27 24.86
CA ARG A 214 1.97 10.62 24.64
C ARG A 214 1.83 12.10 24.33
N ILE A 215 0.81 12.53 23.59
CA ILE A 215 0.56 13.95 23.28
C ILE A 215 0.09 14.67 24.57
N ARG A 216 1.04 15.20 25.33
CA ARG A 216 0.84 15.82 26.65
C ARG A 216 1.49 17.20 26.69
N CYS A 217 0.88 18.16 27.39
CA CYS A 217 1.51 19.45 27.69
C CYS A 217 2.41 19.33 28.94
N GLU A 218 3.18 20.38 29.23
CA GLU A 218 4.15 20.41 30.34
C GLU A 218 3.56 20.00 31.70
N ALA A 219 2.29 20.35 31.95
CA ALA A 219 1.58 20.03 33.19
C ALA A 219 1.13 18.55 33.29
N HIS A 220 1.14 17.80 32.19
CA HIS A 220 0.58 16.45 32.10
C HIS A 220 1.57 15.42 31.57
N LYS A 221 2.87 15.72 31.65
CA LYS A 221 3.95 14.86 31.14
C LYS A 221 4.26 13.63 32.03
N ASN A 222 3.69 13.57 33.23
CA ASN A 222 3.81 12.45 34.18
C ASN A 222 2.58 11.54 34.12
#